data_AF-A0A358PI29-F1
#
_entry.id   AF-A0A358PI29-F1
#
_cell.length_a   1.000
_cell.length_b   1.000
_cell.length_c   1.000
_cell.angle_alpha   90.00
_cell.angle_beta   90.00
_cell.angle_gamma   90.00
#
_symmetry.space_group_name_H-M   'P 1'
#
loop_
_entity.id
_entity.type
_entity.pdbx_description
1 polymer ?
#
loop_
_entity_poly.entity_id
_entity_poly.type
_entity_poly.pdbx_seq_one_letter_code
_entity_poly.pdbx_strand_id
1 'polypeptide(L)'
;MKIPNKPQMRNEQVGEKRHSLLNILYEQQGENGMKLRIIDEFWAVGKKTRRVGKMLKPLCAGRIEGQHGCFWMLSDVRKDSAHVAYHRADGTLIREWDLKKGEKVLYRPRSFDGGHQYTLKIVRFF
;
A
#
# COMPACT_ATOMS: atom_id res chain seq x y z
N MET A 1 5.15 36.95 51.80
CA MET A 1 4.21 36.50 50.75
C MET A 1 4.84 35.30 50.04
N LYS A 2 4.24 34.10 50.13
CA LYS A 2 4.74 32.87 49.47
C LYS A 2 3.96 32.68 48.16
N ILE A 3 4.69 32.51 47.05
CA ILE A 3 4.15 32.23 45.71
C ILE A 3 3.68 30.75 45.69
N PRO A 4 2.48 30.41 45.21
CA PRO A 4 2.08 29.01 45.08
C PRO A 4 2.72 28.37 43.84
N ASN A 5 3.20 27.14 44.03
CA ASN A 5 3.91 26.33 43.06
C ASN A 5 2.98 25.94 41.89
N LYS A 6 3.43 26.12 40.63
CA LYS A 6 2.71 25.62 39.44
C LYS A 6 2.73 24.08 39.46
N PRO A 7 1.61 23.39 39.16
CA PRO A 7 1.65 21.96 38.97
C PRO A 7 2.40 21.64 37.67
N GLN A 8 3.58 21.05 37.80
CA GLN A 8 4.31 20.46 36.68
C GLN A 8 3.58 19.17 36.29
N MET A 9 2.78 19.24 35.22
CA MET A 9 2.18 18.05 34.64
C MET A 9 3.29 17.16 34.07
N ARG A 10 3.39 15.96 34.64
CA ARG A 10 4.33 14.89 34.28
C ARG A 10 4.30 14.63 32.77
N ASN A 11 5.45 14.77 32.12
CA ASN A 11 5.66 14.54 30.68
C ASN A 11 5.35 13.10 30.19
N GLU A 12 5.00 12.17 31.07
CA GLU A 12 4.75 10.76 30.75
C GLU A 12 3.41 10.54 30.03
N GLN A 13 2.35 11.30 30.36
CA GLN A 13 1.02 11.12 29.75
C GLN A 13 0.91 11.59 28.29
N VAL A 14 1.83 12.45 27.84
CA VAL A 14 1.84 12.97 26.45
C VAL A 14 2.45 11.95 25.48
N GLY A 15 3.38 11.11 25.96
CA GLY A 15 3.98 10.03 25.17
C GLY A 15 3.00 8.90 24.88
N GLU A 16 2.25 8.46 25.90
CA GLU A 16 1.25 7.40 25.78
C GLU A 16 0.09 7.78 24.87
N LYS A 17 -0.42 9.02 24.96
CA LYS A 17 -1.51 9.50 24.07
C LYS A 17 -1.09 9.58 22.60
N ARG A 18 0.17 9.94 22.31
CA ARG A 18 0.69 9.96 20.93
C ARG A 18 0.88 8.56 20.36
N HIS A 19 1.37 7.61 21.16
CA HIS A 19 1.44 6.20 20.78
C HIS A 19 0.05 5.58 20.59
N SER A 20 -0.91 5.94 21.44
CA SER A 20 -2.31 5.52 21.34
C SER A 20 -2.99 6.01 20.06
N LEU A 21 -2.81 7.29 19.67
CA LEU A 21 -3.40 7.82 18.43
C LEU A 21 -2.73 7.26 17.17
N LEU A 22 -1.41 7.03 17.22
CA LEU A 22 -0.70 6.31 16.16
C LEU A 22 -1.22 4.88 16.04
N ASN A 23 -1.43 4.18 17.15
CA ASN A 23 -1.98 2.82 17.15
C ASN A 23 -3.43 2.77 16.66
N ILE A 24 -4.28 3.73 17.01
CA ILE A 24 -5.66 3.81 16.51
C ILE A 24 -5.70 4.15 15.00
N LEU A 25 -4.78 5.00 14.53
CA LEU A 25 -4.58 5.25 13.09
C LEU A 25 -4.01 4.02 12.37
N TYR A 26 -3.18 3.22 13.05
CA TYR A 26 -2.63 1.96 12.55
C TYR A 26 -3.64 0.81 12.57
N GLU A 27 -4.56 0.77 13.53
CA GLU A 27 -5.66 -0.19 13.62
C GLU A 27 -6.68 0.02 12.50
N GLN A 28 -6.85 1.27 12.02
CA GLN A 28 -7.58 1.53 10.78
C GLN A 28 -6.77 1.17 9.50
N GLN A 29 -5.47 0.86 9.63
CA GLN A 29 -4.58 0.47 8.52
C GLN A 29 -4.09 -0.98 8.66
N GLY A 30 -4.99 -1.95 8.50
CA GLY A 30 -4.63 -3.35 8.30
C GLY A 30 -3.89 -3.98 9.49
N GLU A 31 -4.67 -4.37 10.51
CA GLU A 31 -4.30 -4.94 11.82
C GLU A 31 -3.23 -6.07 11.84
N ASN A 32 -2.78 -6.57 10.69
CA ASN A 32 -1.91 -7.75 10.59
C ASN A 32 -0.46 -7.46 10.16
N GLY A 33 -0.09 -6.18 9.99
CA GLY A 33 1.22 -5.80 9.46
C GLY A 33 1.45 -6.23 8.01
N MET A 34 0.37 -6.56 7.28
CA MET A 34 0.41 -6.92 5.86
C MET A 34 0.38 -5.67 4.99
N LYS A 35 1.16 -5.71 3.91
CA LYS A 35 1.22 -4.65 2.91
C LYS A 35 1.08 -5.25 1.52
N LEU A 36 0.36 -4.57 0.64
CA LEU A 36 0.44 -4.81 -0.78
C LEU A 36 1.72 -4.16 -1.32
N ARG A 37 2.58 -4.99 -1.91
CA ARG A 37 3.77 -4.55 -2.62
C ARG A 37 3.49 -4.58 -4.12
N ILE A 38 3.62 -3.43 -4.76
CA ILE A 38 3.56 -3.29 -6.22
C ILE A 38 4.95 -2.86 -6.70
N ILE A 39 5.56 -3.66 -7.56
CA ILE A 39 6.83 -3.33 -8.22
C ILE A 39 6.51 -2.97 -9.65
N ASP A 40 6.89 -1.76 -10.06
CA ASP A 40 6.77 -1.29 -11.43
C ASP A 40 8.13 -1.46 -12.12
N GLU A 41 8.12 -2.14 -13.26
CA GLU A 41 9.28 -2.40 -14.08
C GLU A 41 9.00 -1.96 -15.51
N PHE A 42 9.98 -1.34 -16.14
CA PHE A 42 9.92 -1.01 -17.55
C PHE A 42 10.63 -2.11 -18.35
N TRP A 43 9.93 -2.64 -19.36
CA TRP A 43 10.46 -3.61 -20.30
C TRP A 43 10.37 -3.06 -21.72
N ALA A 44 11.29 -3.46 -22.59
CA ALA A 44 11.23 -3.17 -24.02
C ALA A 44 11.96 -4.27 -24.78
N VAL A 45 11.57 -4.53 -26.03
CA VAL A 45 12.21 -5.57 -26.85
C VAL A 45 13.70 -5.25 -27.02
N GLY A 46 14.56 -6.25 -26.82
CA GLY A 46 16.02 -6.10 -26.92
C GLY A 46 16.67 -5.30 -25.78
N LYS A 47 15.93 -4.88 -24.75
CA LYS A 47 16.47 -4.16 -23.59
C LYS A 47 16.30 -4.97 -22.31
N LYS A 48 17.25 -4.84 -21.39
CA LYS A 48 17.15 -5.43 -20.05
C LYS A 48 16.02 -4.74 -19.28
N THR A 49 15.08 -5.52 -18.77
CA THR A 49 14.02 -5.03 -17.87
C THR A 49 14.64 -4.34 -16.66
N ARG A 50 14.13 -3.17 -16.32
CA ARG A 50 14.60 -2.39 -15.17
C ARG A 50 13.45 -2.04 -14.25
N ARG A 51 13.71 -2.08 -12.95
CA ARG A 51 12.78 -1.56 -11.95
C ARG A 51 12.71 -0.03 -12.07
N VAL A 52 11.50 0.50 -12.18
CA VAL A 52 11.24 1.94 -12.22
C VAL A 52 10.52 2.43 -10.97
N GLY A 53 9.80 1.55 -10.26
CA GLY A 53 9.06 1.93 -9.07
C GLY A 53 8.91 0.82 -8.03
N LYS A 54 8.60 1.25 -6.81
CA LYS A 54 8.17 0.38 -5.72
C LYS A 54 7.14 1.11 -4.90
N MET A 55 5.97 0.50 -4.75
CA MET A 55 4.94 0.96 -3.82
C MET A 55 4.72 -0.10 -2.76
N LEU A 56 4.66 0.34 -1.51
CA LEU A 56 4.24 -0.46 -0.37
C LEU A 56 3.09 0.27 0.28
N LYS A 57 1.90 -0.32 0.20
CA LYS A 57 0.69 0.23 0.81
C LYS A 57 0.18 -0.74 1.87
N PRO A 58 -0.37 -0.26 3.00
CA PRO A 58 -1.11 -1.12 3.92
C PRO A 58 -2.11 -1.96 3.15
N LEU A 59 -2.31 -3.21 3.56
CA LEU A 59 -3.37 -4.04 3.00
C LEU A 59 -4.70 -3.55 3.57
N CYS A 60 -5.30 -2.55 2.92
CA CYS A 60 -6.56 -1.93 3.29
C CYS A 60 -7.42 -1.70 2.05
N ALA A 61 -8.74 -1.74 2.21
CA ALA A 61 -9.64 -1.45 1.11
C ALA A 61 -9.46 0.01 0.66
N GLY A 62 -9.56 0.26 -0.63
CA GLY A 62 -9.47 1.60 -1.20
C GLY A 62 -8.64 1.71 -2.46
N ARG A 63 -8.43 2.96 -2.88
CA ARG A 63 -7.76 3.32 -4.12
C ARG A 63 -6.28 3.57 -3.91
N ILE A 64 -5.45 3.06 -4.82
CA ILE A 64 -4.01 3.30 -4.88
C ILE A 64 -3.68 3.86 -6.26
N GLU A 65 -3.22 5.11 -6.33
CA GLU A 65 -2.80 5.71 -7.60
C GLU A 65 -1.60 4.97 -8.19
N GLY A 66 -1.69 4.64 -9.48
CA GLY A 66 -0.61 4.12 -10.30
C GLY A 66 -0.03 5.19 -11.21
N GLN A 67 0.67 4.76 -12.27
CA GLN A 67 1.24 5.65 -13.27
C GLN A 67 0.18 6.12 -14.28
N HIS A 68 0.38 7.33 -14.83
CA HIS A 68 -0.45 7.90 -15.90
C HIS A 68 -1.96 7.94 -15.61
N GLY A 69 -2.33 8.16 -14.34
CA GLY A 69 -3.73 8.22 -13.91
C GLY A 69 -4.42 6.86 -13.77
N CYS A 70 -3.77 5.77 -14.18
CA CYS A 70 -4.25 4.42 -13.84
C CYS A 70 -4.20 4.22 -12.33
N PHE A 71 -5.05 3.36 -11.80
CA PHE A 71 -5.12 3.12 -10.36
C PHE A 71 -5.46 1.66 -10.05
N TRP A 72 -5.16 1.27 -8.81
CA TRP A 72 -5.52 -0.02 -8.26
C TRP A 72 -6.64 0.16 -7.25
N MET A 73 -7.59 -0.75 -7.24
CA MET A 73 -8.66 -0.82 -6.25
C MET A 73 -8.49 -2.08 -5.42
N LEU A 74 -8.45 -1.93 -4.10
CA LEU A 74 -8.45 -3.04 -3.16
C LEU A 74 -9.85 -3.16 -2.55
N SER A 75 -10.41 -4.36 -2.61
CA SER A 75 -11.69 -4.75 -2.01
C SER A 75 -11.57 -6.14 -1.38
N ASP A 76 -12.61 -6.59 -0.66
CA ASP A 76 -12.64 -7.86 0.11
C ASP A 76 -11.30 -8.15 0.84
N VAL A 77 -10.82 -7.16 1.59
CA VAL A 77 -9.54 -7.27 2.27
C VAL A 77 -9.69 -8.11 3.53
N ARG A 78 -8.88 -9.17 3.60
CA ARG A 78 -8.81 -10.11 4.73
C ARG A 78 -7.40 -10.06 5.35
N LYS A 79 -7.19 -10.92 6.35
CA LYS A 79 -5.93 -11.01 7.10
C LYS A 79 -4.69 -11.20 6.21
N ASP A 80 -4.80 -12.01 5.17
CA ASP A 80 -3.69 -12.39 4.29
C ASP A 80 -4.07 -12.47 2.80
N SER A 81 -5.26 -11.98 2.44
CA SER A 81 -5.73 -11.93 1.06
C SER A 81 -6.45 -10.62 0.78
N ALA A 82 -6.51 -10.23 -0.49
CA ALA A 82 -7.34 -9.12 -0.94
C ALA A 82 -7.73 -9.32 -2.40
N HIS A 83 -8.90 -8.83 -2.77
CA HIS A 83 -9.26 -8.63 -4.16
C HIS A 83 -8.60 -7.35 -4.67
N VAL A 84 -7.87 -7.45 -5.78
CA VAL A 84 -7.13 -6.33 -6.38
C VAL A 84 -7.57 -6.16 -7.83
N ALA A 85 -8.06 -4.98 -8.17
CA ALA A 85 -8.45 -4.59 -9.51
C ALA A 85 -7.53 -3.49 -10.06
N TYR A 86 -7.21 -3.55 -11.35
CA TYR A 86 -6.49 -2.52 -12.08
C TYR A 86 -7.43 -1.78 -13.02
N HIS A 87 -7.45 -0.46 -12.89
CA HIS A 87 -8.25 0.45 -13.70
C HIS A 87 -7.36 1.37 -14.53
N ARG A 88 -7.84 1.70 -15.73
CA ARG A 88 -7.29 2.80 -16.53
C ARG A 88 -7.68 4.16 -15.93
N ALA A 89 -7.05 5.21 -16.42
CA ALA A 89 -7.32 6.58 -16.01
C ALA A 89 -8.77 7.03 -16.23
N ASP A 90 -9.47 6.44 -17.19
CA ASP A 90 -10.90 6.68 -17.47
C ASP A 90 -11.85 5.91 -16.52
N GLY A 91 -11.32 5.12 -15.59
CA GLY A 91 -12.08 4.29 -14.67
C GLY A 91 -12.41 2.88 -15.19
N THR A 92 -12.07 2.55 -16.44
CA THR A 92 -12.34 1.23 -17.02
C THR A 92 -11.56 0.15 -16.27
N LEU A 93 -12.28 -0.85 -15.75
CA LEU A 93 -11.69 -2.06 -15.20
C LEU A 93 -11.02 -2.86 -16.32
N ILE A 94 -9.72 -3.11 -16.20
CA ILE A 94 -8.97 -3.87 -17.20
C ILE A 94 -8.74 -5.31 -16.74
N ARG A 95 -8.46 -5.50 -15.46
CA ARG A 95 -8.19 -6.81 -14.89
C ARG A 95 -8.28 -6.80 -13.38
N GLU A 96 -8.64 -7.94 -12.81
CA GLU A 96 -8.70 -8.15 -11.37
C GLU A 96 -8.18 -9.53 -10.97
N TRP A 97 -7.84 -9.67 -9.70
CA TRP A 97 -7.27 -10.87 -9.11
C TRP A 97 -7.65 -10.98 -7.64
N ASP A 98 -7.93 -12.20 -7.19
CA ASP A 98 -7.88 -12.53 -5.77
C ASP A 98 -6.43 -12.90 -5.40
N LEU A 99 -5.77 -12.01 -4.68
CA LEU A 99 -4.36 -12.16 -4.32
C LEU A 99 -4.23 -12.67 -2.88
N LYS A 100 -3.51 -13.77 -2.68
CA LYS A 100 -3.18 -14.28 -1.33
C LYS A 100 -1.72 -14.09 -0.99
N LYS A 101 -1.41 -14.06 0.32
CA LYS A 101 -0.04 -13.99 0.81
C LYS A 101 0.77 -15.18 0.30
N GLY A 102 1.97 -14.87 -0.20
CA GLY A 102 2.88 -15.86 -0.79
C GLY A 102 2.83 -15.88 -2.31
N GLU A 103 1.67 -15.57 -2.89
CA GLU A 103 1.48 -15.51 -4.34
C GLU A 103 2.17 -14.29 -4.96
N LYS A 104 2.43 -14.41 -6.26
CA LYS A 104 3.00 -13.34 -7.08
C LYS A 104 2.17 -13.24 -8.35
N VAL A 105 1.56 -12.08 -8.57
CA VAL A 105 0.87 -11.77 -9.82
C VAL A 105 1.77 -10.86 -10.65
N LEU A 106 1.94 -11.20 -11.93
CA LEU A 106 2.57 -10.35 -12.92
C LEU A 106 1.48 -9.84 -13.86
N TYR A 107 1.41 -8.52 -14.03
CA TYR A 107 0.49 -7.89 -14.95
C TYR A 107 1.24 -6.96 -15.90
N ARG A 108 0.99 -7.12 -17.19
CA ARG A 108 1.55 -6.28 -18.25
C ARG A 108 0.39 -5.62 -19.01
N PRO A 109 0.11 -4.32 -18.77
CA PRO A 109 -0.76 -3.56 -19.65
C PRO A 109 -0.28 -3.68 -21.10
N ARG A 110 -1.23 -3.81 -22.02
CA ARG A 110 -0.97 -4.01 -23.46
C ARG A 110 -0.04 -2.92 -23.98
N SER A 111 1.18 -3.32 -24.33
CA SER A 111 2.19 -2.49 -25.00
C SER A 111 2.96 -3.40 -25.97
N PHE A 112 3.11 -3.01 -27.24
CA PHE A 112 3.58 -3.90 -28.31
C PHE A 112 5.11 -3.98 -28.37
N ASP A 113 5.80 -2.88 -28.16
CA ASP A 113 7.26 -2.71 -28.29
C ASP A 113 7.98 -2.47 -26.94
N GLY A 114 7.22 -2.11 -25.92
CA GLY A 114 7.71 -1.96 -24.55
C GLY A 114 6.73 -1.18 -23.70
N GLY A 115 6.87 -1.27 -22.38
CA GLY A 115 6.02 -0.54 -21.47
C GLY A 115 6.22 -0.95 -20.02
N HIS A 116 5.24 -0.60 -19.21
CA HIS A 116 5.22 -0.96 -17.80
C HIS A 116 4.76 -2.41 -17.63
N GLN A 117 5.35 -3.08 -16.65
CA GLN A 117 4.85 -4.32 -16.09
C GLN A 117 4.88 -4.22 -14.56
N TYR A 118 3.87 -4.79 -13.94
CA TYR A 118 3.63 -4.70 -12.50
C TYR A 118 3.72 -6.08 -11.88
N THR A 119 4.51 -6.21 -10.82
CA THR A 119 4.50 -7.38 -9.94
C THR A 119 3.79 -7.02 -8.65
N LEU A 120 2.73 -7.75 -8.32
CA LEU A 120 1.96 -7.60 -7.09
C LEU A 120 2.24 -8.76 -6.14
N LYS A 121 2.41 -8.44 -4.85
CA LYS A 121 2.58 -9.44 -3.79
C LYS A 121 2.14 -8.88 -2.44
N ILE A 122 1.36 -9.65 -1.68
CA ILE A 122 1.11 -9.37 -0.26
C ILE A 122 2.31 -9.84 0.55
N VAL A 123 2.87 -8.93 1.36
CA VAL A 123 4.05 -9.18 2.19
C VAL A 123 3.76 -8.77 3.63
N ARG A 124 4.37 -9.48 4.59
CA ARG A 124 4.37 -9.06 5.99
C ARG A 124 5.51 -8.07 6.21
N PHE A 125 5.25 -7.01 6.96
CA PHE A 125 6.27 -6.10 7.45
C PHE A 125 6.80 -6.63 8.80
N PHE A 126 8.13 -6.65 8.94
CA PHE A 126 8.83 -7.02 10.18
C PHE A 126 9.23 -5.75 10.92
#